data_AF-A0A7S0CC71-F1
#
_entry.id   AF-A0A7S0CC71-F1
#
_cell.length_a   1.000
_cell.length_b   1.000
_cell.length_c   1.000
_cell.angle_alpha   90.00
_cell.angle_beta   90.00
_cell.angle_gamma   90.00
#
_symmetry.space_group_name_H-M   'P 1'
#
loop_
_entity.id
_entity.type
_entity.pdbx_description
1 polymer ?
#
loop_
_entity_poly.entity_id
_entity_poly.type
_entity_poly.pdbx_seq_one_letter_code
_entity_poly.pdbx_strand_id
1 'polypeptide(L)'
;LRSAVGLCSLAAAQHPLAYTLMAAFVDGSSVTLTADVVRASSVAVYKVVGGEVGTLVGYNDSCLATADAGSLEQVEWRGLYTQLKRDHVLGTIPYRWERGGNTTARLVRATFEDLSVVVLDGPMMHDGGISGGDKALAAKVLLGIDPTLPLLAALGERRQVCLVRETEDEWELVIPHALLQHLSMRETGVARFRKHPSMPITHRWQPEEQPEGTLEPWEDGAPPAKALSLIPDLDLPAISSDSGRGGGETVHP
;
A
#
# COMPACT_ATOMS: atom_id res chain seq x y z
N LEU A 1 8.32 -19.03 18.93
CA LEU A 1 8.76 -17.69 19.36
C LEU A 1 10.29 -17.70 19.45
N ARG A 2 10.97 -17.43 18.33
CA ARG A 2 12.42 -17.17 18.35
C ARG A 2 12.57 -15.75 18.89
N SER A 3 13.11 -15.59 20.09
CA SER A 3 13.41 -14.25 20.62
C SER A 3 14.51 -13.62 19.78
N ALA A 4 14.18 -12.58 19.02
CA ALA A 4 15.18 -11.70 18.41
C ALA A 4 15.88 -10.95 19.55
N VAL A 5 17.18 -11.18 19.71
CA VAL A 5 18.03 -10.39 20.60
C VAL A 5 18.77 -9.39 19.73
N GLY A 6 18.13 -8.25 19.47
CA GLY A 6 18.63 -7.24 18.53
C GLY A 6 19.67 -6.33 19.16
N LEU A 7 20.95 -6.55 18.83
CA LEU A 7 21.96 -5.50 18.89
C LEU A 7 21.71 -4.55 17.70
N CYS A 8 21.03 -3.43 17.94
CA CYS A 8 20.88 -2.38 16.93
C CYS A 8 22.20 -1.62 16.78
N SER A 9 22.92 -1.82 15.68
CA SER A 9 23.96 -0.88 15.26
C SER A 9 23.33 0.14 14.31
N LEU A 10 23.08 1.36 14.80
CA LEU A 10 22.76 2.50 13.95
C LEU A 10 24.05 2.99 13.29
N ALA A 11 24.29 2.58 12.05
CA ALA A 11 25.29 3.23 11.21
C ALA A 11 24.63 4.45 10.54
N ALA A 12 25.05 5.65 10.91
CA ALA A 12 24.62 6.87 10.22
C ALA A 12 25.19 6.86 8.80
N ALA A 13 24.34 6.72 7.78
CA ALA A 13 24.74 6.91 6.39
C ALA A 13 25.08 8.38 6.13
N GLN A 14 25.95 8.65 5.15
CA GLN A 14 26.34 10.01 4.74
C GLN A 14 25.19 10.85 4.14
N HIS A 15 24.00 10.28 4.01
CA HIS A 15 22.78 10.99 3.60
C HIS A 15 21.89 11.26 4.83
N PRO A 16 21.38 12.49 5.01
CA PRO A 16 20.75 12.93 6.26
C PRO A 16 19.42 12.25 6.62
N LEU A 17 18.93 11.25 5.88
CA LEU A 17 17.61 10.63 6.11
C LEU A 17 17.54 9.11 5.86
N ALA A 18 18.65 8.44 5.55
CA ALA A 18 18.65 7.00 5.32
C ALA A 18 19.04 6.25 6.60
N TYR A 19 18.13 5.41 7.10
CA TYR A 19 18.37 4.58 8.28
C TYR A 19 18.42 3.11 7.88
N THR A 20 19.41 2.36 8.38
CA THR A 20 19.53 0.90 8.16
C THR A 20 19.51 0.18 9.50
N LEU A 21 18.67 -0.84 9.61
CA LEU A 21 18.61 -1.75 10.75
C LEU A 21 19.07 -3.13 10.29
N MET A 22 20.03 -3.70 11.02
CA MET A 22 20.38 -5.11 10.91
C MET A 22 19.77 -5.85 12.09
N ALA A 23 18.79 -6.72 11.82
CA ALA A 23 18.25 -7.63 12.82
C ALA A 23 19.01 -8.96 12.73
N ALA A 24 19.67 -9.36 13.83
CA ALA A 24 20.35 -10.65 13.93
C ALA A 24 19.41 -11.69 14.56
N PHE A 25 19.35 -12.88 13.96
CA PHE A 25 18.57 -14.02 14.46
C PHE A 25 19.44 -15.04 15.19
N VAL A 26 18.79 -15.93 15.94
CA VAL A 26 19.43 -16.98 16.76
C VAL A 26 20.31 -17.93 15.92
N ASP A 27 20.00 -18.11 14.63
CA ASP A 27 20.78 -18.93 13.70
C ASP A 27 21.97 -18.18 13.07
N GLY A 28 22.23 -16.94 13.48
CA GLY A 28 23.30 -16.10 12.95
C GLY A 28 22.98 -15.46 11.60
N SER A 29 21.79 -15.69 11.03
CA SER A 29 21.33 -14.93 9.87
C SER A 29 21.00 -13.49 10.28
N SER A 30 21.22 -12.54 9.37
CA SER A 30 20.77 -11.17 9.53
C SER A 30 19.90 -10.77 8.36
N VAL A 31 18.76 -10.13 8.65
CA VAL A 31 17.95 -9.46 7.63
C VAL A 31 18.06 -7.95 7.80
N THR A 32 18.02 -7.24 6.69
CA THR A 32 18.08 -5.79 6.66
C THR A 32 16.69 -5.20 6.42
N LEU A 33 16.46 -4.07 7.08
CA LEU A 33 15.37 -3.16 6.81
C LEU A 33 15.97 -1.75 6.66
N THR A 34 15.60 -1.05 5.61
CA THR A 34 15.94 0.35 5.38
C THR A 34 14.68 1.20 5.44
N ALA A 35 14.85 2.44 5.88
CA ALA A 35 13.79 3.44 5.88
C ALA A 35 14.31 4.74 5.28
N ASP A 36 13.58 5.25 4.29
CA ASP A 36 13.82 6.53 3.64
C ASP A 36 12.54 7.36 3.62
N VAL A 37 12.68 8.69 3.58
CA VAL A 37 11.54 9.60 3.41
C VAL A 37 11.71 10.35 2.09
N VAL A 38 10.74 10.19 1.19
CA VAL A 38 10.73 10.85 -0.12
C VAL A 38 9.48 11.71 -0.27
N ARG A 39 9.59 12.75 -1.11
CA ARG A 39 8.45 13.53 -1.58
C ARG A 39 8.10 13.08 -2.98
N ALA A 40 6.82 12.82 -3.21
CA ALA A 40 6.32 12.41 -4.51
C ALA A 40 5.08 13.21 -4.87
N SER A 41 4.95 13.57 -6.15
CA SER A 41 3.81 14.33 -6.65
C SER A 41 3.13 13.55 -7.78
N SER A 42 1.85 13.82 -7.98
CA SER A 42 1.02 13.16 -9.01
C SER A 42 1.06 11.62 -8.94
N VAL A 43 1.13 11.06 -7.73
CA VAL A 43 1.20 9.62 -7.50
C VAL A 43 -0.16 9.00 -7.79
N ALA A 44 -0.24 8.21 -8.86
CA ALA A 44 -1.42 7.40 -9.12
C ALA A 44 -1.35 6.09 -8.31
N VAL A 45 -2.50 5.58 -7.88
CA VAL A 45 -2.63 4.23 -7.29
C VAL A 45 -3.98 3.64 -7.69
N TYR A 46 -4.11 2.33 -7.53
CA TYR A 46 -5.33 1.59 -7.83
C TYR A 46 -5.86 0.86 -6.60
N LYS A 47 -7.19 0.74 -6.52
CA LYS A 47 -7.86 -0.04 -5.47
C LYS A 47 -9.16 -0.64 -5.97
N VAL A 48 -9.36 -1.92 -5.70
CA VAL A 48 -10.67 -2.55 -5.84
C VAL A 48 -11.46 -2.36 -4.54
N VAL A 49 -12.61 -1.72 -4.64
CA VAL A 49 -13.59 -1.54 -3.55
C VAL A 49 -14.81 -2.44 -3.78
N GLY A 50 -15.41 -2.93 -2.69
CA GLY A 50 -16.59 -3.80 -2.75
C GLY A 50 -17.90 -3.01 -2.79
N GLY A 51 -18.90 -3.56 -3.47
CA GLY A 51 -20.23 -2.98 -3.56
C GLY A 51 -20.31 -1.76 -4.48
N GLU A 52 -21.33 -0.94 -4.25
CA GLU A 52 -21.56 0.32 -4.97
C GLU A 52 -20.89 1.53 -4.29
N VAL A 53 -19.96 1.29 -3.35
CA VAL A 53 -19.26 2.36 -2.65
C VAL A 53 -18.52 3.22 -3.69
N GLY A 54 -18.95 4.48 -3.79
CA GLY A 54 -18.61 5.36 -4.91
C GLY A 54 -17.22 5.99 -4.85
N THR A 55 -16.53 5.95 -3.70
CA THR A 55 -15.24 6.64 -3.48
C THR A 55 -14.30 5.85 -2.57
N LEU A 56 -12.99 6.16 -2.61
CA LEU A 56 -12.05 5.54 -1.66
C LEU A 56 -12.31 6.02 -0.24
N VAL A 57 -12.70 7.28 -0.05
CA VAL A 57 -13.07 7.81 1.26
C VAL A 57 -14.26 7.02 1.84
N GLY A 58 -15.32 6.80 1.06
CA GLY A 58 -16.46 6.02 1.53
C GLY A 58 -16.09 4.56 1.85
N TYR A 59 -15.17 3.97 1.08
CA TYR A 59 -14.65 2.64 1.37
C TYR A 59 -13.80 2.61 2.64
N ASN A 60 -12.95 3.61 2.84
CA ASN A 60 -12.12 3.81 4.02
C ASN A 60 -12.99 3.94 5.30
N ASP A 61 -14.04 4.74 5.24
CA ASP A 61 -14.99 4.92 6.34
C ASP A 61 -15.72 3.62 6.68
N SER A 62 -16.11 2.84 5.66
CA SER A 62 -16.73 1.52 5.87
C SER A 62 -15.77 0.51 6.51
N CYS A 63 -14.48 0.58 6.19
CA CYS A 63 -13.44 -0.25 6.81
C CYS A 63 -13.28 0.14 8.29
N LEU A 64 -13.26 1.43 8.61
CA LEU A 64 -13.19 1.90 10.00
C LEU A 64 -14.42 1.48 10.82
N ALA A 65 -15.63 1.58 10.24
CA ALA A 65 -16.86 1.19 10.90
C ALA A 65 -16.96 -0.31 11.21
N THR A 66 -16.22 -1.15 10.47
CA THR A 66 -16.21 -2.61 10.63
C THR A 66 -14.94 -3.14 11.30
N ALA A 67 -13.95 -2.29 11.58
CA ALA A 67 -12.65 -2.65 12.14
C ALA A 67 -12.73 -3.26 13.56
N ASP A 68 -13.86 -3.10 14.25
CA ASP A 68 -14.13 -3.71 15.56
C ASP A 68 -14.46 -5.22 15.46
N ALA A 69 -14.66 -5.78 14.26
CA ALA A 69 -15.12 -7.15 14.05
C ALA A 69 -14.01 -8.23 13.99
N GLY A 70 -12.79 -7.94 14.45
CA GLY A 70 -11.78 -8.98 14.70
C GLY A 70 -10.98 -9.46 13.48
N SER A 71 -10.84 -8.65 12.42
CA SER A 71 -9.82 -8.94 11.40
C SER A 71 -8.43 -8.87 12.05
N LEU A 72 -7.74 -10.00 12.05
CA LEU A 72 -6.38 -10.24 12.56
C LEU A 72 -5.29 -9.41 11.85
N GLU A 73 -5.66 -8.48 10.97
CA GLU A 73 -4.76 -7.44 10.47
C GLU A 73 -4.21 -6.68 11.68
N GLN A 74 -2.93 -6.94 11.92
CA GLN A 74 -2.19 -6.50 13.10
C GLN A 74 -2.38 -5.00 13.26
N VAL A 75 -2.72 -4.56 14.47
CA VAL A 75 -3.04 -3.16 14.80
C VAL A 75 -2.04 -2.16 14.22
N GLU A 76 -0.76 -2.55 14.14
CA GLU A 76 0.34 -1.81 13.54
C GLU A 76 0.10 -1.38 12.07
N TRP A 77 -0.50 -2.26 11.28
CA TRP A 77 -0.62 -2.18 9.82
C TRP A 77 -2.03 -1.87 9.34
N ARG A 78 -2.89 -1.35 10.22
CA ARG A 78 -4.26 -0.93 9.86
C ARG A 78 -4.27 0.32 9.00
N GLY A 79 -4.52 0.15 7.70
CA GLY A 79 -4.59 1.24 6.73
C GLY A 79 -5.28 0.85 5.43
N LEU A 80 -5.41 1.82 4.53
CA LEU A 80 -5.87 1.60 3.17
C LEU A 80 -4.70 1.19 2.28
N TYR A 81 -4.62 -0.10 1.98
CA TYR A 81 -3.67 -0.66 1.02
C TYR A 81 -4.08 -0.34 -0.41
N THR A 82 -3.15 0.15 -1.23
CA THR A 82 -3.38 0.44 -2.65
C THR A 82 -2.26 -0.15 -3.49
N GLN A 83 -2.60 -0.53 -4.71
CA GLN A 83 -1.72 -1.26 -5.61
C GLN A 83 -1.18 -0.36 -6.71
N LEU A 84 0.08 -0.59 -7.07
CA LEU A 84 0.79 0.15 -8.12
C LEU A 84 0.89 -0.62 -9.45
N LYS A 85 0.75 -1.95 -9.37
CA LYS A 85 0.80 -2.86 -10.52
C LYS A 85 -0.58 -3.42 -10.84
N ARG A 86 -0.82 -3.61 -12.14
CA ARG A 86 -2.07 -4.12 -12.69
C ARG A 86 -2.39 -5.53 -12.23
N ASP A 87 -1.46 -6.46 -12.37
CA ASP A 87 -1.69 -7.86 -12.00
C ASP A 87 -1.97 -7.98 -10.51
N HIS A 88 -1.24 -7.20 -9.71
CA HIS A 88 -1.48 -7.12 -8.27
C HIS A 88 -2.90 -6.60 -7.97
N VAL A 89 -3.32 -5.45 -8.52
CA VAL A 89 -4.67 -4.92 -8.23
C VAL A 89 -5.79 -5.86 -8.66
N LEU A 90 -5.65 -6.51 -9.83
CA LEU A 90 -6.63 -7.46 -10.33
C LEU A 90 -6.67 -8.74 -9.48
N GLY A 91 -5.53 -9.18 -8.96
CA GLY A 91 -5.41 -10.25 -7.98
C GLY A 91 -6.20 -9.98 -6.69
N THR A 92 -6.54 -8.73 -6.37
CA THR A 92 -7.32 -8.38 -5.17
C THR A 92 -8.84 -8.45 -5.33
N ILE A 93 -9.35 -8.69 -6.55
CA ILE A 93 -10.81 -8.75 -6.81
C ILE A 93 -11.47 -9.90 -6.02
N PRO A 94 -10.93 -11.15 -6.01
CA PRO A 94 -11.55 -12.27 -5.29
C PRO A 94 -11.82 -11.99 -3.81
N TYR A 95 -10.94 -11.22 -3.15
CA TYR A 95 -11.12 -10.85 -1.74
C TYR A 95 -12.42 -10.09 -1.48
N ARG A 96 -12.97 -9.38 -2.48
CA ARG A 96 -14.27 -8.68 -2.37
C ARG A 96 -15.44 -9.64 -2.37
N TRP A 97 -15.28 -10.80 -3.01
CA TRP A 97 -16.29 -11.85 -3.05
C TRP A 97 -16.35 -12.66 -1.76
N GLU A 98 -15.22 -12.74 -1.05
CA GLU A 98 -15.04 -13.47 0.21
C GLU A 98 -15.42 -12.61 1.43
N ARG A 99 -15.00 -11.34 1.46
CA ARG A 99 -15.29 -10.40 2.55
C ARG A 99 -16.59 -9.63 2.28
N GLY A 100 -17.70 -10.08 2.86
CA GLY A 100 -18.88 -9.21 3.05
C GLY A 100 -20.02 -9.35 2.03
N GLY A 101 -20.14 -10.49 1.34
CA GLY A 101 -21.33 -10.78 0.52
C GLY A 101 -21.52 -9.87 -0.70
N ASN A 102 -20.50 -9.09 -1.06
CA ASN A 102 -20.56 -8.21 -2.22
C ASN A 102 -20.81 -9.02 -3.49
N THR A 103 -21.74 -8.54 -4.32
CA THR A 103 -22.02 -9.10 -5.65
C THR A 103 -21.39 -8.27 -6.78
N THR A 104 -20.95 -7.06 -6.44
CA THR A 104 -20.28 -6.10 -7.31
C THR A 104 -19.01 -5.58 -6.66
N ALA A 105 -18.06 -5.17 -7.50
CA ALA A 105 -16.85 -4.49 -7.08
C ALA A 105 -16.48 -3.44 -8.13
N ARG A 106 -15.70 -2.43 -7.73
CA ARG A 106 -15.28 -1.33 -8.59
C ARG A 106 -13.79 -1.11 -8.45
N LEU A 107 -13.08 -0.97 -9.57
CA LEU A 107 -11.71 -0.50 -9.61
C LEU A 107 -11.71 1.03 -9.65
N VAL A 108 -11.02 1.63 -8.70
CA VAL A 108 -10.82 3.09 -8.61
C VAL A 108 -9.34 3.38 -8.81
N ARG A 109 -9.07 4.41 -9.60
CA ARG A 109 -7.76 5.08 -9.68
C ARG A 109 -7.83 6.36 -8.86
N ALA A 110 -6.91 6.51 -7.91
CA ALA A 110 -6.68 7.78 -7.23
C ALA A 110 -5.36 8.38 -7.69
N THR A 111 -5.31 9.69 -7.86
CA THR A 111 -4.07 10.44 -8.11
C THR A 111 -3.89 11.48 -7.02
N PHE A 112 -2.83 11.35 -6.23
CA PHE A 112 -2.47 12.25 -5.13
C PHE A 112 -1.53 13.33 -5.63
N GLU A 113 -1.79 14.58 -5.24
CA GLU A 113 -1.01 15.73 -5.74
C GLU A 113 0.37 15.86 -5.07
N ASP A 114 0.46 15.66 -3.75
CA ASP A 114 1.70 15.70 -2.96
C ASP A 114 1.62 14.67 -1.81
N LEU A 115 2.64 13.81 -1.72
CA LEU A 115 2.79 12.81 -0.67
C LEU A 115 4.17 12.90 -0.03
N SER A 116 4.18 12.82 1.30
CA SER A 116 5.36 12.45 2.09
C SER A 116 5.34 10.95 2.31
N VAL A 117 6.23 10.23 1.64
CA VAL A 117 6.25 8.76 1.58
C VAL A 117 7.41 8.23 2.40
N VAL A 118 7.11 7.41 3.40
CA VAL A 118 8.11 6.59 4.08
C VAL A 118 8.28 5.31 3.28
N VAL A 119 9.45 5.10 2.70
CA VAL A 119 9.79 3.87 1.96
C VAL A 119 10.43 2.90 2.93
N LEU A 120 9.78 1.77 3.18
CA LEU A 120 10.33 0.67 3.97
C LEU A 120 10.71 -0.47 3.01
N ASP A 121 11.99 -0.81 2.96
CA ASP A 121 12.52 -1.78 2.01
C ASP A 121 13.56 -2.71 2.64
N GLY A 122 13.85 -3.81 1.95
CA GLY A 122 14.85 -4.81 2.33
C GLY A 122 14.27 -6.20 2.55
N PRO A 123 15.13 -7.23 2.65
CA PRO A 123 14.74 -8.63 2.78
C PRO A 123 13.76 -8.90 3.91
N MET A 124 13.83 -8.11 4.99
CA MET A 124 12.91 -8.24 6.11
C MET A 124 11.43 -8.05 5.70
N MET A 125 11.14 -7.19 4.73
CA MET A 125 9.76 -6.82 4.39
C MET A 125 9.01 -7.95 3.67
N HIS A 126 9.67 -8.71 2.82
CA HIS A 126 9.07 -9.80 2.06
C HIS A 126 9.40 -11.20 2.61
N ASP A 127 10.10 -11.31 3.75
CA ASP A 127 10.30 -12.58 4.44
C ASP A 127 9.01 -13.02 5.14
N GLY A 128 8.42 -14.13 4.67
CA GLY A 128 7.21 -14.73 5.24
C GLY A 128 7.42 -15.41 6.61
N GLY A 129 8.66 -15.64 7.02
CA GLY A 129 9.03 -16.16 8.34
C GLY A 129 9.02 -15.10 9.44
N ILE A 130 8.98 -13.82 9.08
CA ILE A 130 8.97 -12.68 10.01
C ILE A 130 7.54 -12.18 10.18
N SER A 131 7.08 -12.09 11.43
CA SER A 131 5.73 -11.59 11.70
C SER A 131 5.61 -10.11 11.33
N GLY A 132 4.44 -9.66 10.89
CA GLY A 132 4.23 -8.23 10.64
C GLY A 132 4.46 -7.36 11.89
N GLY A 133 4.30 -7.90 13.11
CA GLY A 133 4.56 -7.16 14.35
C GLY A 133 6.05 -6.90 14.54
N ASP A 134 6.90 -7.87 14.21
CA ASP A 134 8.35 -7.70 14.22
C ASP A 134 8.80 -6.74 13.11
N LYS A 135 8.20 -6.80 11.92
CA LYS A 135 8.42 -5.82 10.83
C LYS A 135 8.05 -4.41 11.27
N ALA A 136 6.90 -4.25 11.92
CA ALA A 136 6.45 -2.96 12.43
C ALA A 136 7.36 -2.43 13.54
N LEU A 137 7.78 -3.27 14.49
CA LEU A 137 8.70 -2.87 15.54
C LEU A 137 10.04 -2.39 14.97
N ALA A 138 10.61 -3.11 14.01
CA ALA A 138 11.83 -2.70 13.32
C ALA A 138 11.66 -1.35 12.59
N ALA A 139 10.55 -1.16 11.88
CA ALA A 139 10.22 0.11 11.23
C ALA A 139 10.07 1.25 12.26
N LYS A 140 9.40 1.01 13.40
CA LYS A 140 9.25 2.01 14.47
C LYS A 140 10.59 2.43 15.06
N VAL A 141 11.50 1.49 15.30
CA VAL A 141 12.87 1.78 15.75
C VAL A 141 13.61 2.65 14.75
N LEU A 142 13.56 2.30 13.46
CA LEU A 142 14.20 3.08 12.39
C LEU A 142 13.67 4.51 12.29
N LEU A 143 12.35 4.68 12.45
CA LEU A 143 11.66 5.96 12.27
C LEU A 143 11.57 6.81 13.55
N GLY A 144 12.15 6.33 14.66
CA GLY A 144 12.00 6.97 15.97
C GLY A 144 10.53 7.12 16.38
N ILE A 145 9.71 6.11 16.13
CA ILE A 145 8.31 6.04 16.58
C ILE A 145 8.28 5.28 17.91
N ASP A 146 7.49 5.78 18.85
CA ASP A 146 7.27 5.10 20.14
C ASP A 146 6.74 3.65 19.90
N PRO A 147 7.40 2.62 20.46
CA PRO A 147 7.01 1.23 20.22
C PRO A 147 5.63 0.87 20.77
N THR A 148 5.03 1.69 21.63
CA THR A 148 3.67 1.50 22.16
C THR A 148 2.57 2.01 21.23
N LEU A 149 2.91 2.86 20.25
CA LEU A 149 1.96 3.38 19.27
C LEU A 149 1.85 2.43 18.05
N PRO A 150 0.66 2.31 17.45
CA PRO A 150 0.51 1.63 16.16
C PRO A 150 1.27 2.37 15.06
N LEU A 151 2.08 1.65 14.27
CA LEU A 151 2.93 2.21 13.21
C LEU A 151 2.17 3.15 12.25
N LEU A 152 1.12 2.67 11.59
CA LEU A 152 0.40 3.50 10.59
C LEU A 152 -0.35 4.67 11.24
N ALA A 153 -0.85 4.53 12.46
CA ALA A 153 -1.47 5.64 13.17
C ALA A 153 -0.44 6.76 13.44
N ALA A 154 0.75 6.40 13.92
CA ALA A 154 1.83 7.35 14.15
C ALA A 154 2.32 8.02 12.85
N LEU A 155 2.37 7.30 11.73
CA LEU A 155 2.65 7.90 10.42
C LEU A 155 1.55 8.87 9.98
N GLY A 156 0.28 8.55 10.23
CA GLY A 156 -0.85 9.43 9.96
C GLY A 156 -0.73 10.79 10.66
N GLU A 157 -0.35 10.79 11.95
CA GLU A 157 -0.08 12.02 12.73
C GLU A 157 1.07 12.84 12.14
N ARG A 158 2.07 12.18 11.53
CA ARG A 158 3.18 12.82 10.81
C ARG A 158 2.82 13.24 9.39
N ARG A 159 1.57 13.04 8.95
CA ARG A 159 1.11 13.22 7.56
C ARG A 159 1.94 12.46 6.54
N GLN A 160 2.33 11.24 6.90
CA GLN A 160 3.13 10.35 6.06
C GLN A 160 2.32 9.13 5.64
N VAL A 161 2.49 8.72 4.38
CA VAL A 161 2.05 7.42 3.87
C VAL A 161 3.24 6.45 3.87
N CYS A 162 2.97 5.15 3.79
CA CYS A 162 4.00 4.13 3.81
C CYS A 162 4.04 3.40 2.47
N LEU A 163 5.21 3.30 1.84
CA LEU A 163 5.43 2.46 0.66
C LEU A 163 6.23 1.23 1.13
N VAL A 164 5.64 0.06 0.96
CA VAL A 164 6.21 -1.21 1.42
C VAL A 164 6.28 -2.22 0.30
N ARG A 165 7.22 -3.15 0.43
CA ARG A 165 7.38 -4.27 -0.48
C ARG A 165 6.73 -5.53 0.12
N GLU A 166 5.70 -6.08 -0.53
CA GLU A 166 5.03 -7.32 -0.10
C GLU A 166 5.80 -8.56 -0.59
N THR A 167 6.21 -8.54 -1.86
CA THR A 167 7.05 -9.55 -2.52
C THR A 167 8.20 -8.86 -3.24
N GLU A 168 9.20 -9.60 -3.73
CA GLU A 168 10.38 -8.98 -4.39
C GLU A 168 10.02 -7.97 -5.49
N ASP A 169 8.90 -8.19 -6.18
CA ASP A 169 8.43 -7.38 -7.29
C ASP A 169 7.18 -6.54 -6.97
N GLU A 170 6.53 -6.73 -5.83
CA GLU A 170 5.24 -6.07 -5.55
C GLU A 170 5.35 -5.04 -4.45
N TRP A 171 5.01 -3.80 -4.83
CA TRP A 171 4.97 -2.66 -3.95
C TRP A 171 3.53 -2.23 -3.68
N GLU A 172 3.27 -1.85 -2.44
CA GLU A 172 1.99 -1.32 -1.99
C GLU A 172 2.18 0.02 -1.30
N LEU A 173 1.32 0.98 -1.68
CA LEU A 173 1.20 2.23 -0.94
C LEU A 173 0.09 2.07 0.10
N VAL A 174 0.47 2.15 1.37
CA VAL A 174 -0.41 2.03 2.53
C VAL A 174 -0.69 3.41 3.10
N ILE A 175 -1.96 3.80 3.08
CA ILE A 175 -2.42 5.11 3.53
C ILE A 175 -3.05 4.95 4.92
N PRO A 176 -2.55 5.62 5.97
CA PRO A 176 -3.23 5.64 7.26
C PRO A 176 -4.67 6.12 7.12
N HIS A 177 -5.63 5.38 7.71
CA HIS A 177 -7.05 5.66 7.52
C HIS A 177 -7.44 7.11 7.85
N ALA A 178 -6.89 7.67 8.94
CA ALA A 178 -7.15 9.03 9.37
C ALA A 178 -6.55 10.09 8.41
N LEU A 179 -5.50 9.74 7.66
CA LEU A 179 -4.81 10.67 6.77
C LEU A 179 -5.55 10.88 5.44
N LEU A 180 -6.27 9.85 4.94
CA LEU A 180 -6.84 9.86 3.58
C LEU A 180 -7.69 11.10 3.28
N GLN A 181 -8.55 11.51 4.21
CA GLN A 181 -9.44 12.68 4.05
C GLN A 181 -8.71 14.03 3.99
N HIS A 182 -7.42 14.06 4.36
CA HIS A 182 -6.59 15.25 4.39
C HIS A 182 -5.66 15.37 3.18
N LEU A 183 -5.61 14.35 2.32
CA LEU A 183 -4.78 14.33 1.13
C LEU A 183 -5.51 15.01 -0.04
N SER A 184 -4.80 15.83 -0.80
CA SER A 184 -5.32 16.35 -2.07
C SER A 184 -5.26 15.24 -3.11
N MET A 185 -6.41 14.78 -3.58
CA MET A 185 -6.49 13.71 -4.56
C MET A 185 -7.67 13.87 -5.52
N ARG A 186 -7.54 13.24 -6.68
CA ARG A 186 -8.62 13.05 -7.66
C ARG A 186 -8.88 11.56 -7.83
N GLU A 187 -10.15 11.19 -7.88
CA GLU A 187 -10.58 9.81 -8.08
C GLU A 187 -11.26 9.64 -9.43
N THR A 188 -11.06 8.49 -10.06
CA THR A 188 -11.77 8.09 -11.28
C THR A 188 -12.07 6.62 -11.21
N GLY A 189 -13.32 6.23 -11.47
CA GLY A 189 -13.66 4.82 -11.65
C GLY A 189 -13.09 4.30 -12.97
N VAL A 190 -12.52 3.11 -12.95
CA VAL A 190 -11.86 2.51 -14.11
C VAL A 190 -12.71 1.39 -14.68
N ALA A 191 -13.16 0.49 -13.82
CA ALA A 191 -13.93 -0.69 -14.22
C ALA A 191 -14.87 -1.14 -13.11
N ARG A 192 -15.92 -1.85 -13.50
CA ARG A 192 -16.83 -2.57 -12.61
C ARG A 192 -16.72 -4.06 -12.85
N PHE A 193 -16.87 -4.83 -11.78
CA PHE A 193 -16.84 -6.28 -11.80
C PHE A 193 -18.09 -6.83 -11.14
N ARG A 194 -18.51 -8.00 -11.60
CA ARG A 194 -19.63 -8.75 -11.03
C ARG A 194 -19.19 -10.15 -10.67
N LYS A 195 -19.53 -10.56 -9.46
CA LYS A 195 -19.32 -11.92 -8.94
C LYS A 195 -20.16 -12.95 -9.71
N HIS A 196 -19.65 -14.16 -9.86
CA HIS A 196 -20.43 -15.29 -10.34
C HIS A 196 -21.59 -15.60 -9.38
N PRO A 197 -22.81 -15.95 -9.86
CA PRO A 197 -23.96 -16.19 -8.98
C PRO A 197 -23.76 -17.31 -7.96
N SER A 198 -22.91 -18.30 -8.27
CA SER A 198 -22.68 -19.49 -7.43
C SER A 198 -21.23 -19.71 -7.00
N MET A 199 -20.27 -18.87 -7.43
CA MET A 199 -18.84 -19.07 -7.16
C MET A 199 -18.17 -17.75 -6.75
N PRO A 200 -17.12 -17.78 -5.91
CA PRO A 200 -16.38 -16.58 -5.50
C PRO A 200 -15.37 -16.13 -6.56
N ILE A 201 -15.78 -16.07 -7.83
CA ILE A 201 -14.96 -15.63 -8.96
C ILE A 201 -15.62 -14.46 -9.68
N THR A 202 -14.82 -13.71 -10.43
CA THR A 202 -15.33 -12.67 -11.34
C THR A 202 -15.98 -13.34 -12.54
N HIS A 203 -17.23 -13.00 -12.83
CA HIS A 203 -17.99 -13.54 -13.96
C HIS A 203 -18.13 -12.53 -15.10
N ARG A 204 -18.25 -11.25 -14.75
CA ARG A 204 -18.43 -10.18 -15.72
C ARG A 204 -17.69 -8.93 -15.32
N TRP A 205 -17.42 -8.09 -16.31
CA TRP A 205 -16.85 -6.76 -16.08
C TRP A 205 -17.32 -5.76 -17.14
N GLN A 206 -17.07 -4.48 -16.90
CA GLN A 206 -17.18 -3.41 -17.91
C GLN A 206 -16.29 -2.23 -17.54
N PRO A 207 -15.86 -1.40 -18.51
CA PRO A 207 -15.29 -0.09 -18.24
C PRO A 207 -16.29 0.81 -17.49
N GLU A 208 -15.81 1.66 -16.58
CA GLU A 208 -16.68 2.58 -15.83
C GLU A 208 -17.39 3.60 -16.74
N GLU A 209 -16.72 4.05 -17.81
CA GLU A 209 -17.23 5.05 -18.75
C GLU A 209 -18.46 4.58 -19.55
N GLN A 210 -18.80 3.29 -19.47
CA GLN A 210 -19.93 2.68 -20.17
C GLN A 210 -20.97 2.14 -19.16
N PRO A 211 -21.60 2.99 -18.34
CA PRO A 211 -22.50 2.54 -17.27
C PRO A 211 -23.75 1.82 -17.81
N GLU A 212 -24.22 2.20 -19.00
CA GLU A 212 -25.35 1.56 -19.69
C GLU A 212 -24.91 0.38 -20.59
N GLY A 213 -23.61 0.05 -20.58
CA GLY A 213 -23.05 -1.04 -21.38
C GLY A 213 -23.49 -2.42 -20.89
N THR A 214 -23.49 -3.38 -21.81
CA THR A 214 -23.63 -4.79 -21.43
C THR A 214 -22.32 -5.28 -20.82
N LEU A 215 -22.39 -5.79 -19.59
CA LEU A 215 -21.31 -6.47 -18.91
C LEU A 215 -20.68 -7.57 -19.79
N GLU A 216 -19.40 -7.39 -20.14
CA GLU A 216 -18.62 -8.34 -20.93
C GLU A 216 -18.28 -9.59 -20.08
N PRO A 217 -18.20 -10.80 -20.67
CA PRO A 217 -17.67 -11.99 -19.99
C PRO A 217 -16.27 -11.74 -19.42
N TRP A 218 -16.01 -12.27 -18.22
CA TRP A 218 -14.65 -12.42 -17.70
C TRP A 218 -14.16 -13.83 -18.06
N GLU A 219 -13.09 -13.93 -18.85
CA GLU A 219 -12.52 -15.23 -19.23
C GLU A 219 -11.60 -15.75 -18.12
N ASP A 220 -11.70 -17.04 -17.82
CA ASP A 220 -11.01 -17.65 -16.68
C ASP A 220 -9.48 -17.49 -16.81
N GLY A 221 -8.89 -16.81 -15.83
CA GLY A 221 -7.44 -16.67 -15.68
C GLY A 221 -6.78 -15.55 -16.49
N ALA A 222 -7.52 -14.84 -17.36
CA ALA A 222 -6.96 -13.73 -18.12
C ALA A 222 -7.92 -12.53 -18.13
N PRO A 223 -7.51 -11.37 -17.56
CA PRO A 223 -8.26 -10.15 -17.76
C PRO A 223 -8.32 -9.85 -19.27
N PRO A 224 -9.49 -9.50 -19.81
CA PRO A 224 -9.59 -9.16 -21.23
C PRO A 224 -8.62 -8.03 -21.57
N ALA A 225 -8.03 -8.07 -22.78
CA ALA A 225 -6.99 -7.11 -23.21
C ALA A 225 -7.41 -5.64 -23.01
N LYS A 226 -8.71 -5.35 -23.19
CA LYS A 226 -9.31 -4.05 -22.92
C LYS A 226 -9.21 -3.65 -21.43
N ALA A 227 -9.48 -4.56 -20.50
CA ALA A 227 -9.28 -4.31 -19.07
C ALA A 227 -7.80 -4.05 -18.75
N LEU A 228 -6.89 -4.82 -19.36
CA LEU A 228 -5.45 -4.64 -19.20
C LEU A 228 -4.97 -3.26 -19.66
N SER A 229 -5.55 -2.70 -20.73
CA SER A 229 -5.18 -1.37 -21.23
C SER A 229 -5.62 -0.20 -20.34
N LEU A 230 -6.58 -0.42 -19.44
CA LEU A 230 -7.12 0.62 -18.56
C LEU A 230 -6.29 0.80 -17.28
N ILE A 231 -5.37 -0.12 -17.00
CA ILE A 231 -4.58 -0.17 -15.77
C ILE A 231 -3.09 -0.18 -16.18
N PRO A 232 -2.51 0.97 -16.53
CA PRO A 232 -1.07 1.04 -16.75
C PRO A 232 -0.33 0.66 -15.47
N ASP A 233 0.72 -0.14 -15.61
CA ASP A 233 1.67 -0.35 -14.52
C ASP A 233 2.39 0.96 -14.23
N LEU A 234 2.51 1.29 -12.95
CA LEU A 234 3.20 2.50 -12.54
C LEU A 234 4.69 2.25 -12.44
N ASP A 235 5.45 3.16 -13.05
CA ASP A 235 6.91 3.12 -13.00
C ASP A 235 7.38 3.69 -11.66
N LEU A 236 7.84 2.81 -10.77
CA LEU A 236 8.36 3.14 -9.44
C LEU A 236 9.54 4.15 -9.40
N PRO A 237 10.45 4.22 -10.39
CA PRO A 237 11.52 5.21 -10.43
C PRO A 237 11.00 6.65 -10.26
N ALA A 238 9.77 6.94 -10.69
CA ALA A 238 9.13 8.24 -10.52
C ALA A 238 8.94 8.65 -9.04
N ILE A 239 8.91 7.69 -8.12
CA ILE A 239 8.79 7.92 -6.67
C ILE A 239 10.17 8.05 -6.00
N SER A 240 11.21 7.43 -6.56
CA SER A 240 12.53 7.33 -5.92
C SER A 240 13.57 8.37 -6.33
N SER A 241 13.42 9.05 -7.49
CA SER A 241 14.55 9.78 -8.09
C SER A 241 14.58 11.30 -7.92
N ASP A 242 13.57 11.93 -7.34
CA ASP A 242 13.60 13.39 -7.12
C ASP A 242 14.16 13.76 -5.74
N SER A 243 15.21 13.05 -5.32
CA SER A 243 16.08 13.50 -4.24
C SER A 243 16.78 14.75 -4.72
N GLY A 244 16.10 15.89 -4.56
CA GLY A 244 16.57 17.20 -4.99
C GLY A 244 18.05 17.34 -4.71
N ARG A 245 18.85 17.36 -5.78
CA ARG A 245 20.08 18.16 -5.81
C ARG A 245 19.63 19.62 -5.70
N GLY A 246 19.13 20.00 -4.53
CA GLY A 246 19.05 21.39 -4.14
C GLY A 246 20.48 21.90 -4.18
N GLY A 247 20.80 22.68 -5.20
CA GLY A 247 22.04 23.42 -5.26
C GLY A 247 22.16 24.21 -3.97
N GLY A 248 23.10 23.82 -3.12
CA GLY A 248 23.46 24.62 -1.97
C GLY A 248 23.94 25.96 -2.46
N GLU A 249 23.09 26.98 -2.35
CA GLU A 249 23.51 28.37 -2.44
C GLU A 249 24.36 28.62 -1.19
N THR A 250 25.68 28.60 -1.37
CA THR A 250 26.65 29.01 -0.35
C THR A 250 26.41 30.47 -0.04
N VAL A 251 25.71 30.75 1.05
CA VAL A 251 25.72 32.06 1.69
C VAL A 251 27.08 32.21 2.36
N HIS A 252 27.95 33.02 1.77
CA HIS A 252 29.17 33.48 2.41
C HIS A 252 28.84 34.65 3.38
N PRO A 253 29.60 34.76 4.49
CA PRO A 253 29.33 35.71 5.57
C PRO A 253 29.48 37.18 5.16
#